data_AF-A0A2S5KB79-F1
#
_entry.id   AF-A0A2S5KB79-F1
#
_cell.length_a   1.000
_cell.length_b   1.000
_cell.length_c   1.000
_cell.angle_alpha   90.00
_cell.angle_beta   90.00
_cell.angle_gamma   90.00
#
_symmetry.space_group_name_H-M   'P 1'
#
loop_
_entity.id
_entity.type
_entity.pdbx_description
1 polymer ?
#
loop_
_entity_poly.entity_id
_entity_poly.type
_entity_poly.pdbx_seq_one_letter_code
_entity_poly.pdbx_strand_id
1 'polypeptide(L)'
;MDIHDKSRVKWACRRGMLELDVSIMPFFHYEYDSLSDEDKRVFVALLKSDDPDLFNWMMDHGEPADPEFKRMVKLIQQRNRERGPVAM
;
A
#
# COMPACT_ATOMS: atom_id res chain seq x y z
N MET A 1 0.69 -11.72 -9.34
CA MET A 1 0.25 -10.48 -10.02
C MET A 1 1.49 -9.89 -10.66
N ASP A 2 1.36 -9.42 -11.89
CA ASP A 2 2.46 -8.81 -12.62
C ASP A 2 2.65 -7.36 -12.15
N ILE A 3 3.90 -6.92 -11.98
CA ILE A 3 4.22 -5.56 -11.48
C ILE A 3 4.04 -4.48 -12.55
N HIS A 4 4.01 -4.84 -13.84
CA HIS A 4 3.78 -3.92 -14.94
C HIS A 4 2.28 -3.75 -15.23
N ASP A 5 1.43 -4.68 -14.77
CA ASP A 5 -0.03 -4.61 -14.93
C ASP A 5 -0.67 -3.67 -13.91
N LYS A 6 -0.49 -2.36 -14.15
CA LYS A 6 -1.04 -1.27 -13.31
C LYS A 6 -2.55 -1.38 -13.12
N SER A 7 -3.28 -1.88 -14.12
CA SER A 7 -4.74 -2.03 -14.03
C SER A 7 -5.15 -3.07 -13.00
N ARG A 8 -4.47 -4.22 -12.97
CA ARG A 8 -4.70 -5.25 -11.95
C ARG A 8 -4.27 -4.80 -10.56
N VAL A 9 -3.14 -4.12 -10.46
CA VAL A 9 -2.66 -3.59 -9.15
C VAL A 9 -3.62 -2.53 -8.64
N LYS A 10 -4.06 -1.59 -9.50
CA LYS A 10 -5.09 -0.59 -9.15
C LYS A 10 -6.38 -1.25 -8.67
N TRP A 11 -6.80 -2.34 -9.31
CA TRP A 11 -8.00 -3.07 -8.87
C TRP A 11 -7.78 -3.74 -7.51
N ALA A 12 -6.60 -4.29 -7.24
CA ALA A 12 -6.23 -4.86 -5.94
C ALA A 12 -6.08 -3.81 -4.82
N CYS A 13 -5.87 -2.54 -5.16
CA CYS A 13 -5.91 -1.43 -4.20
C CYS A 13 -7.33 -1.08 -3.76
N ARG A 14 -8.37 -1.48 -4.52
CA ARG A 14 -9.77 -1.22 -4.15
C ARG A 14 -10.17 -2.16 -3.03
N ARG A 15 -10.28 -1.64 -1.81
CA ARG A 15 -10.61 -2.42 -0.61
C ARG A 15 -12.03 -2.19 -0.15
N GLY A 16 -12.53 -3.08 0.71
CA GLY A 16 -13.84 -2.93 1.33
C GLY A 16 -13.90 -1.81 2.37
N MET A 17 -12.75 -1.33 2.85
CA MET A 17 -12.63 -0.24 3.83
C MET A 17 -12.14 1.06 3.18
N LEU A 18 -12.85 2.15 3.47
CA LEU A 18 -12.59 3.47 2.88
C LEU A 18 -11.23 4.03 3.32
N GLU A 19 -10.82 3.77 4.56
CA GLU A 19 -9.54 4.20 5.10
C GLU A 19 -8.34 3.58 4.35
N LEU A 20 -8.47 2.31 3.96
CA LEU A 20 -7.46 1.64 3.14
C LEU A 20 -7.45 2.21 1.72
N ASP A 21 -8.62 2.47 1.14
CA ASP A 21 -8.73 3.06 -0.19
C ASP A 21 -8.08 4.46 -0.22
N VAL A 22 -8.37 5.31 0.78
CA VAL A 22 -7.80 6.66 0.93
C VAL A 22 -6.29 6.64 1.17
N SER A 23 -5.76 5.58 1.77
CA SER A 23 -4.32 5.47 2.05
C SER A 23 -3.54 4.81 0.91
N ILE A 24 -4.02 3.69 0.40
CA ILE A 24 -3.32 2.85 -0.59
C ILE A 24 -3.54 3.38 -2.01
N MET A 25 -4.75 3.81 -2.35
CA MET A 25 -5.06 4.23 -3.72
C MET A 25 -4.23 5.43 -4.17
N PRO A 26 -4.13 6.54 -3.41
CA PRO A 26 -3.29 7.62 -3.85
C PRO A 26 -1.80 7.31 -3.72
N PHE A 27 -1.35 6.51 -2.74
CA PHE A 27 0.02 6.02 -2.74
C PHE A 27 0.36 5.28 -4.05
N PHE A 28 -0.53 4.40 -4.51
CA PHE A 28 -0.37 3.74 -5.81
C PHE A 28 -0.34 4.74 -6.98
N HIS A 29 -1.18 5.77 -6.96
CA HIS A 29 -1.24 6.74 -8.05
C HIS A 29 0.00 7.66 -8.15
N TYR A 30 0.58 8.05 -7.01
CA TYR A 30 1.69 9.01 -6.98
C TYR A 30 3.07 8.33 -6.88
N GLU A 31 3.18 7.25 -6.12
CA GLU A 31 4.47 6.65 -5.78
C GLU A 31 4.79 5.41 -6.62
N TYR A 32 3.79 4.66 -7.07
CA TYR A 32 4.02 3.35 -7.74
C TYR A 32 4.91 3.45 -8.97
N ASP A 33 4.86 4.55 -9.73
CA ASP A 33 5.72 4.73 -10.89
C ASP A 33 7.19 4.94 -10.50
N SER A 34 7.42 5.65 -9.38
CA SER A 34 8.73 5.92 -8.79
C SER A 34 9.32 4.72 -8.03
N LEU A 35 8.54 3.69 -7.72
CA LEU A 35 9.01 2.48 -7.05
C LEU A 35 9.88 1.62 -7.97
N SER A 36 10.92 1.03 -7.38
CA SER A 36 11.75 0.01 -8.04
C SER A 36 10.97 -1.28 -8.24
N ASP A 37 11.44 -2.16 -9.12
CA ASP A 37 10.74 -3.43 -9.40
C ASP A 37 10.64 -4.33 -8.16
N GLU A 38 11.63 -4.30 -7.26
CA GLU A 38 11.56 -4.98 -5.95
C GLU A 38 10.43 -4.41 -5.08
N ASP A 39 10.37 -3.10 -4.91
CA ASP A 39 9.32 -2.45 -4.12
C ASP A 39 7.93 -2.71 -4.72
N LYS A 40 7.79 -2.70 -6.05
CA LYS A 40 6.54 -3.07 -6.72
C LYS A 40 6.15 -4.52 -6.41
N ARG A 41 7.10 -5.46 -6.40
CA ARG A 41 6.82 -6.86 -6.03
C ARG A 41 6.35 -6.98 -4.59
N VAL A 42 7.03 -6.30 -3.67
CA VAL A 42 6.67 -6.28 -2.24
C VAL A 42 5.28 -5.65 -2.06
N PHE A 43 4.99 -4.55 -2.74
CA PHE A 43 3.67 -3.90 -2.69
C PHE A 43 2.56 -4.81 -3.22
N VAL A 44 2.79 -5.46 -4.36
CA VAL A 44 1.83 -6.42 -4.93
C VAL A 44 1.64 -7.65 -4.03
N ALA A 45 2.69 -8.10 -3.34
CA ALA A 45 2.60 -9.17 -2.36
C ALA A 45 1.83 -8.71 -1.10
N LEU A 46 2.07 -7.50 -0.62
CA LEU A 46 1.32 -6.87 0.47
C LEU A 46 -0.17 -6.77 0.14
N LEU A 47 -0.52 -6.44 -1.10
CA LEU A 47 -1.92 -6.41 -1.56
C LEU A 47 -2.59 -7.79 -1.62
N LYS A 48 -1.87 -8.90 -1.41
CA LYS A 48 -2.51 -10.21 -1.26
C LYS A 48 -2.98 -10.49 0.17
N SER A 49 -2.52 -9.69 1.14
CA SER A 49 -2.95 -9.80 2.53
C SER A 49 -4.40 -9.32 2.71
N ASP A 50 -5.03 -9.83 3.76
CA ASP A 50 -6.40 -9.50 4.13
C ASP A 50 -6.53 -8.04 4.59
N ASP A 51 -7.70 -7.45 4.35
CA ASP A 51 -8.00 -6.05 4.70
C ASP A 51 -7.80 -5.73 6.20
N PRO A 52 -8.21 -6.58 7.16
CA PRO A 52 -8.02 -6.31 8.58
C PRO A 52 -6.54 -6.20 8.96
N ASP A 53 -5.68 -7.06 8.40
CA ASP A 53 -4.24 -7.04 8.67
C ASP A 53 -3.59 -5.79 8.08
N LEU A 54 -3.95 -5.43 6.85
CA LEU A 54 -3.48 -4.19 6.22
C LEU A 54 -3.87 -2.96 7.05
N PHE A 55 -5.11 -2.92 7.53
CA PHE A 55 -5.57 -1.80 8.36
C PHE A 55 -4.82 -1.74 9.69
N ASN A 56 -4.65 -2.88 10.35
CA ASN A 56 -3.86 -2.99 11.58
C ASN A 56 -2.43 -2.49 11.38
N TRP A 57 -1.73 -2.93 10.33
CA TRP A 57 -0.37 -2.46 10.04
C TRP A 57 -0.31 -0.98 9.69
N MET A 58 -1.30 -0.46 8.97
CA MET A 58 -1.39 0.96 8.61
C MET A 58 -1.62 1.86 9.83
N MET A 59 -2.28 1.35 10.87
CA MET A 59 -2.52 2.05 12.12
C MET A 59 -1.38 1.86 13.15
N ASP A 60 -0.28 1.18 12.81
CA ASP A 60 0.75 0.72 13.76
C ASP A 60 0.20 -0.23 14.85
N HIS A 61 -1.01 -0.78 14.64
CA HIS A 61 -1.66 -1.78 15.49
C HIS A 61 -1.23 -3.19 15.07
N GLY A 62 0.05 -3.50 15.23
CA GLY A 62 0.66 -4.78 14.84
C GLY A 62 1.69 -4.62 13.72
N GLU A 63 2.55 -5.62 13.55
CA GLU A 63 3.61 -5.60 12.54
C GLU A 63 3.60 -6.87 11.69
N PRO A 64 3.82 -6.75 10.37
CA PRO A 64 3.95 -7.93 9.52
C PRO A 64 5.22 -8.70 9.89
N ALA A 65 5.14 -10.03 9.83
CA ALA A 65 6.29 -10.90 10.12
C ALA A 65 7.42 -10.71 9.10
N ASP A 66 7.09 -10.38 7.85
CA ASP A 66 8.05 -10.12 6.80
C ASP A 66 8.65 -8.71 6.91
N PRO A 67 9.99 -8.58 6.99
CA PRO A 67 10.66 -7.29 7.09
C PRO A 67 10.45 -6.43 5.84
N GLU A 68 10.26 -7.05 4.68
CA GLU A 68 9.93 -6.37 3.43
C GLU A 68 8.55 -5.70 3.50
N PHE A 69 7.54 -6.39 4.04
CA PHE A 69 6.22 -5.81 4.26
C PHE A 69 6.27 -4.68 5.28
N LYS A 70 7.04 -4.84 6.35
CA LYS A 70 7.24 -3.78 7.36
C LYS A 70 7.85 -2.52 6.73
N ARG A 71 8.84 -2.69 5.86
CA ARG A 71 9.44 -1.59 5.10
C ARG A 71 8.43 -0.92 4.18
N MET A 72 7.62 -1.71 3.47
CA MET A 72 6.60 -1.19 2.55
C MET A 72 5.50 -0.42 3.27
N VAL A 73 4.97 -0.96 4.37
CA VAL A 73 3.95 -0.27 5.19
C VAL A 73 4.49 1.06 5.70
N LYS A 74 5.71 1.08 6.25
CA LYS A 74 6.36 2.33 6.68
C LYS A 74 6.54 3.34 5.54
N LEU A 75 6.91 2.86 4.35
CA LEU A 75 7.04 3.72 3.17
C LEU A 75 5.69 4.35 2.81
N ILE A 76 4.61 3.56 2.78
CA ILE A 76 3.25 4.05 2.51
C ILE A 76 2.85 5.10 3.55
N GLN A 77 3.01 4.81 4.85
CA GLN A 77 2.71 5.75 5.92
C GLN A 77 3.52 7.06 5.80
N GLN A 78 4.82 6.96 5.51
CA GLN A 78 5.69 8.13 5.33
C GLN A 78 5.23 8.97 4.15
N ARG A 79 5.01 8.35 2.98
CA ARG A 79 4.56 9.06 1.78
C ARG A 79 3.20 9.70 1.95
N ASN A 80 2.26 9.02 2.62
CA ASN A 80 0.96 9.59 2.94
C ASN A 80 1.07 10.78 3.90
N ARG A 81 1.99 10.72 4.87
CA ARG A 81 2.27 11.84 5.77
C ARG A 81 2.92 13.02 5.04
N GLU A 82 3.89 12.76 4.15
CA GLU A 82 4.55 13.77 3.31
C GLU A 82 3.59 14.44 2.33
N ARG A 83 2.63 13.68 1.78
CA ARG A 83 1.61 14.22 0.87
C ARG A 83 0.61 15.14 1.57
N GLY A 84 0.46 15.00 2.89
CA GLY A 84 -0.54 15.72 3.68
C GLY A 84 -1.94 15.09 3.61
N PRO A 85 -2.92 15.64 4.37
CA PRO A 85 -4.27 15.09 4.40
C PRO A 85 -4.85 15.09 2.99
N VAL A 86 -5.35 13.93 2.57
CA VAL A 86 -6.17 13.83 1.36
C VAL A 86 -7.42 14.67 1.64
N ALA A 87 -7.53 15.85 1.04
CA ALA A 87 -8.77 16.60 1.06
C ALA A 87 -9.84 15.72 0.43
N MET A 88 -10.81 15.28 1.23
CA MET A 88 -12.00 14.57 0.77
C MET A 88 -12.86 15.49 -0.09
#